data_AF-A0A6A6HVS6-F1
#
_entry.id   AF-A0A6A6HVS6-F1
#
_cell.length_a   1.000
_cell.length_b   1.000
_cell.length_c   1.000
_cell.angle_alpha   90.00
_cell.angle_beta   90.00
_cell.angle_gamma   90.00
#
_symmetry.space_group_name_H-M   'P 1'
#
loop_
_entity.id
_entity.type
_entity.pdbx_description
1 polymer ?
#
loop_
_entity_poly.entity_id
_entity_poly.type
_entity_poly.pdbx_seq_one_letter_code
_entity_poly.pdbx_strand_id
1 'polypeptide(L)'
;RSEFFRAASKPEWTGPSPKLVQLTDVDPAVFKAYMQWLYTKKVAQIDGLHLARCYVLGEKLMDVAFQNAVMDAILDRAMREDLYPSSGFTRIIFQGTTKSSPARKVLVDFW
;
A
#
# COMPACT_ATOMS: atom_id res chain seq x y z
N ARG A 1 -7.78 -8.41 -2.51
CA ARG A 1 -8.58 -8.30 -3.76
C ARG A 1 -9.09 -6.87 -3.76
N SER A 2 -8.61 -6.03 -4.69
CA SER A 2 -8.83 -4.59 -4.67
C SER A 2 -10.27 -4.21 -5.03
N GLU A 3 -10.91 -3.49 -4.11
CA GLU A 3 -12.25 -2.93 -4.32
C GLU A 3 -12.25 -1.82 -5.36
N PHE A 4 -11.16 -1.05 -5.46
CA PHE A 4 -10.96 -0.05 -6.50
C PHE A 4 -11.06 -0.65 -7.91
N PHE A 5 -10.29 -1.71 -8.19
CA PHE A 5 -10.35 -2.36 -9.50
C PHE A 5 -11.70 -3.04 -9.74
N ARG A 6 -12.32 -3.62 -8.70
CA ARG A 6 -13.68 -4.18 -8.80
C ARG A 6 -14.70 -3.12 -9.22
N ALA A 7 -14.63 -1.93 -8.65
CA ALA A 7 -15.51 -0.81 -9.01
C ALA A 7 -15.19 -0.27 -10.41
N ALA A 8 -13.90 -0.14 -10.76
CA ALA A 8 -13.45 0.37 -12.06
C ALA A 8 -13.81 -0.57 -13.23
N SER A 9 -13.95 -1.87 -12.99
CA SER A 9 -14.32 -2.88 -13.99
C SER A 9 -15.83 -3.12 -14.13
N LYS A 10 -16.68 -2.31 -13.47
CA LYS A 10 -18.14 -2.46 -13.54
C LYS A 10 -18.69 -2.16 -14.95
N PRO A 11 -19.73 -2.87 -15.43
CA PRO A 11 -20.30 -2.68 -16.77
C PRO A 11 -20.82 -1.25 -17.01
N GLU A 12 -21.36 -0.60 -15.98
CA GLU A 12 -21.88 0.77 -16.08
C GLU A 12 -20.77 1.81 -16.35
N TRP A 13 -19.52 1.44 -16.10
CA TRP A 13 -18.34 2.28 -16.25
C TRP A 13 -17.41 1.81 -17.38
N THR A 14 -17.64 0.61 -17.92
CA THR A 14 -16.88 0.03 -19.04
C THR A 14 -17.73 0.11 -20.30
N GLY A 15 -17.32 0.96 -21.25
CA GLY A 15 -17.92 0.96 -22.58
C GLY A 15 -17.57 -0.33 -23.34
N PRO A 16 -17.91 -0.42 -24.64
CA PRO A 16 -17.65 -1.62 -25.45
C PRO A 16 -16.15 -1.98 -25.63
N SER A 17 -15.22 -1.16 -25.14
CA SER A 17 -13.77 -1.38 -25.20
C SER A 17 -13.15 -1.45 -23.79
N PRO A 18 -12.07 -2.25 -23.61
CA PRO A 18 -11.38 -2.34 -22.33
C PRO A 18 -10.79 -0.97 -21.97
N LYS A 19 -11.36 -0.32 -20.95
CA LYS A 19 -10.81 0.93 -20.41
C LYS A 19 -9.50 0.64 -19.69
N LEU A 20 -8.42 1.26 -20.18
CA LEU A 20 -7.14 1.33 -19.48
C LEU A 20 -7.32 2.15 -18.20
N VAL A 21 -7.09 1.52 -17.04
CA VAL A 21 -7.01 2.24 -15.75
C VAL A 21 -5.64 2.90 -15.67
N GLN A 22 -5.59 4.23 -15.77
CA GLN A 22 -4.34 4.98 -15.64
C GLN A 22 -4.05 5.29 -14.17
N LEU A 23 -2.84 4.93 -13.72
CA LEU A 23 -2.32 5.21 -12.37
C LEU A 23 -1.09 6.10 -12.48
N THR A 24 -1.27 7.32 -13.01
CA THR A 24 -0.16 8.25 -13.28
C THR A 24 0.51 8.80 -12.04
N ASP A 25 -0.15 8.73 -10.89
CA ASP A 25 0.35 9.20 -9.60
C ASP A 25 1.03 8.09 -8.77
N VAL A 26 1.11 6.87 -9.29
CA VAL A 26 1.72 5.74 -8.63
C VAL A 26 3.10 5.48 -9.22
N ASP A 27 4.12 5.47 -8.35
CA ASP A 27 5.47 5.05 -8.71
C ASP A 27 5.46 3.60 -9.25
N PRO A 28 5.98 3.35 -10.47
CA PRO A 28 6.01 2.02 -11.07
C PRO A 28 6.67 0.95 -10.19
N ALA A 29 7.67 1.31 -9.38
CA ALA A 29 8.33 0.37 -8.48
C ALA A 29 7.37 -0.13 -7.37
N VAL A 30 6.55 0.78 -6.84
CA VAL A 30 5.54 0.47 -5.82
C VAL A 30 4.44 -0.40 -6.42
N PHE A 31 4.00 -0.08 -7.64
CA PHE A 31 3.01 -0.91 -8.34
C PHE A 31 3.55 -2.31 -8.67
N LYS A 32 4.82 -2.41 -9.05
CA LYS A 32 5.50 -3.70 -9.27
C LYS A 32 5.51 -4.55 -7.99
N ALA A 33 5.75 -3.94 -6.83
CA ALA A 33 5.69 -4.64 -5.54
C ALA A 33 4.27 -5.16 -5.23
N TYR A 34 3.23 -4.36 -5.53
CA TYR A 34 1.85 -4.80 -5.42
C TYR A 34 1.53 -5.98 -6.35
N MET A 35 1.99 -5.94 -7.62
CA MET A 35 1.84 -7.06 -8.55
C MET A 35 2.53 -8.32 -8.03
N GLN A 36 3.78 -8.20 -7.56
CA GLN A 36 4.50 -9.33 -6.97
C GLN A 36 3.71 -9.94 -5.81
N TRP A 37 3.22 -9.14 -4.87
CA TRP A 37 2.39 -9.63 -3.78
C TRP A 37 1.11 -10.27 -4.28
N LEU A 38 0.46 -9.71 -5.31
CA LEU A 38 -0.80 -10.23 -5.83
C LEU A 38 -0.64 -11.68 -6.31
N TYR A 39 0.46 -11.98 -7.01
CA TYR A 39 0.76 -13.31 -7.53
C TYR A 39 1.40 -14.26 -6.51
N THR A 40 2.26 -13.76 -5.62
CA THR A 40 3.07 -14.62 -4.73
C THR A 40 2.60 -14.67 -3.29
N LYS A 41 1.73 -13.73 -2.89
CA LYS A 41 1.34 -13.42 -1.51
C LYS A 41 2.51 -13.05 -0.59
N LYS A 42 3.67 -12.70 -1.17
CA LYS A 42 4.85 -12.26 -0.45
C LYS A 42 5.10 -10.78 -0.74
N VAL A 43 5.12 -9.97 0.32
CA VAL A 43 5.55 -8.58 0.21
C VAL A 43 7.05 -8.58 -0.07
N ALA A 44 7.47 -7.82 -1.08
CA ALA A 44 8.87 -7.70 -1.40
C ALA A 44 9.64 -7.14 -0.18
N GLN A 45 10.77 -7.75 0.16
CA GLN A 45 11.68 -7.29 1.22
C GLN A 45 12.41 -6.04 0.73
N ILE A 46 11.72 -4.91 0.73
CA ILE A 46 12.18 -3.58 0.29
C ILE A 46 12.50 -2.70 1.50
N ASP A 47 13.14 -1.56 1.26
CA ASP A 47 13.40 -0.58 2.33
C ASP A 47 12.10 -0.06 2.97
N GLY A 48 12.22 0.50 4.18
CA GLY A 48 11.07 0.98 4.95
C GLY A 48 10.27 2.06 4.22
N LEU A 49 10.89 2.93 3.43
CA LEU A 49 10.18 4.00 2.71
C LEU A 49 9.30 3.42 1.59
N HIS A 50 9.79 2.39 0.90
CA HIS A 50 9.02 1.67 -0.09
C HIS A 50 7.85 0.91 0.55
N LEU A 51 8.02 0.31 1.74
CA LEU A 51 6.92 -0.29 2.48
C LEU A 51 5.84 0.74 2.84
N ALA A 52 6.22 1.93 3.29
CA ALA A 52 5.27 3.02 3.55
C ALA A 52 4.47 3.41 2.30
N ARG A 53 5.14 3.54 1.14
CA ARG A 53 4.47 3.81 -0.15
C ARG A 53 3.55 2.67 -0.58
N CYS A 54 3.93 1.41 -0.33
CA CYS A 54 3.08 0.25 -0.60
C CYS A 54 1.80 0.29 0.23
N TYR A 55 1.89 0.68 1.50
CA TYR A 55 0.70 0.81 2.34
C TYR A 55 -0.25 1.89 1.80
N VAL A 56 0.29 3.06 1.43
CA VAL A 56 -0.47 4.15 0.79
C VAL A 56 -1.15 3.68 -0.50
N LEU A 57 -0.43 2.92 -1.34
CA LEU A 57 -1.03 2.31 -2.53
C LEU A 57 -2.17 1.34 -2.15
N GLY A 58 -1.99 0.54 -1.11
CA GLY A 58 -3.03 -0.36 -0.60
C GLY A 58 -4.31 0.37 -0.17
N GLU A 59 -4.19 1.54 0.48
CA GLU A 59 -5.35 2.39 0.79
C GLU A 59 -6.03 2.92 -0.47
N LYS A 60 -5.25 3.46 -1.41
CA LYS A 60 -5.77 3.96 -2.70
C LYS A 60 -6.51 2.88 -3.48
N LEU A 61 -5.96 1.66 -3.50
CA LEU A 61 -6.58 0.51 -4.16
C LEU A 61 -7.68 -0.15 -3.34
N MET A 62 -7.90 0.29 -2.10
CA MET A 62 -8.84 -0.31 -1.15
C MET A 62 -8.63 -1.83 -1.04
N ASP A 63 -7.38 -2.30 -1.07
CA ASP A 63 -7.04 -3.72 -0.90
C ASP A 63 -6.57 -3.96 0.54
N VAL A 64 -7.53 -4.23 1.43
CA VAL A 64 -7.28 -4.45 2.86
C VAL A 64 -6.30 -5.61 3.09
N ALA A 65 -6.37 -6.67 2.28
CA ALA A 65 -5.45 -7.80 2.41
C ALA A 65 -4.00 -7.40 2.08
N PHE A 66 -3.81 -6.50 1.11
CA PHE A 66 -2.50 -5.96 0.82
C PHE A 66 -2.01 -5.02 1.92
N GLN A 67 -2.88 -4.13 2.42
CA GLN A 67 -2.56 -3.22 3.54
C GLN A 67 -2.07 -4.00 4.77
N ASN A 68 -2.79 -5.07 5.14
CA ASN A 68 -2.42 -5.94 6.26
C ASN A 68 -1.07 -6.61 6.03
N ALA A 69 -0.86 -7.21 4.86
CA ALA A 69 0.41 -7.86 4.54
C ALA A 69 1.61 -6.90 4.56
N VAL A 70 1.40 -5.64 4.13
CA VAL A 70 2.43 -4.60 4.19
C VAL A 70 2.68 -4.16 5.63
N MET A 71 1.65 -4.02 6.47
CA MET A 71 1.87 -3.75 7.90
C MET A 71 2.60 -4.89 8.58
N ASP A 72 2.23 -6.14 8.34
CA ASP A 72 2.94 -7.29 8.89
C ASP A 72 4.44 -7.23 8.54
N ALA A 73 4.77 -6.88 7.29
CA ALA A 73 6.15 -6.69 6.86
C ALA A 73 6.86 -5.51 7.55
N ILE A 74 6.16 -4.40 7.81
CA ILE A 74 6.69 -3.25 8.57
C ILE A 74 6.98 -3.65 10.02
N LEU A 75 6.04 -4.33 10.67
CA LEU A 75 6.16 -4.79 12.06
C LEU A 75 7.29 -5.79 12.22
N ASP A 76 7.36 -6.80 11.34
CA ASP A 76 8.44 -7.79 11.31
C ASP A 76 9.81 -7.13 11.19
N ARG A 77 9.93 -6.11 10.34
CA ARG A 77 11.18 -5.38 10.15
C ARG A 77 11.52 -4.54 11.38
N ALA A 78 10.56 -3.83 11.95
CA ALA A 78 10.75 -3.06 13.16
C ALA A 78 11.25 -3.94 14.32
N MET A 79 10.69 -5.15 14.49
CA MET A 79 11.11 -6.10 15.52
C MET A 79 12.50 -6.70 15.28
N ARG A 80 12.90 -6.94 14.03
CA ARG A 80 14.20 -7.57 13.70
C ARG A 80 15.37 -6.59 13.67
N GLU A 81 15.13 -5.37 13.23
CA GLU A 81 16.18 -4.39 12.93
C GLU A 81 16.23 -3.22 13.94
N ASP A 82 15.41 -3.25 14.99
CA ASP A 82 15.16 -2.11 15.91
C ASP A 82 14.84 -0.84 15.11
N LEU A 83 14.07 -1.03 14.03
CA LEU A 83 13.88 -0.03 12.99
C LEU A 83 12.83 0.98 13.44
N TYR A 84 13.32 2.11 13.89
CA TYR A 84 12.54 3.29 14.18
C TYR A 84 12.06 3.99 12.90
N PRO A 85 10.77 4.37 12.79
CA PRO A 85 10.25 5.13 11.66
C PRO A 85 11.05 6.41 11.48
N SER A 86 11.80 6.49 10.38
CA SER A 86 12.48 7.73 10.01
C SER A 86 11.45 8.84 9.76
N SER A 87 11.88 10.11 9.87
CA SER A 87 11.04 11.26 9.52
C SER A 87 10.45 11.14 8.11
N GLY A 88 11.20 10.53 7.17
CA GLY A 88 10.74 10.21 5.82
C GLY A 88 9.59 9.20 5.81
N PHE A 89 9.69 8.12 6.61
CA PHE A 89 8.65 7.10 6.71
C PHE A 89 7.34 7.70 7.23
N THR A 90 7.41 8.41 8.37
CA THR A 90 6.26 9.04 9.01
C THR A 90 5.60 10.04 8.07
N ARG A 91 6.40 10.85 7.36
CA ARG A 91 5.89 11.81 6.38
C ARG A 91 5.11 11.12 5.25
N ILE A 92 5.62 10.03 4.69
CA ILE A 92 4.94 9.29 3.62
C ILE A 92 3.58 8.77 4.10
N ILE A 93 3.52 8.14 5.27
CA ILE A 93 2.26 7.63 5.81
C ILE A 93 1.27 8.77 6.09
N PHE A 94 1.70 9.85 6.77
CA PHE A 94 0.81 10.95 7.13
C PHE A 94 0.36 11.80 5.94
N GLN A 95 1.14 11.89 4.86
CA GLN A 95 0.72 12.62 3.65
C GLN A 95 -0.10 11.73 2.70
N GLY A 96 0.17 10.43 2.65
CA GLY A 96 -0.46 9.52 1.69
C GLY A 96 -1.76 8.85 2.18
N THR A 97 -2.06 8.88 3.48
CA THR A 97 -3.25 8.23 4.04
C THR A 97 -4.29 9.24 4.53
N THR A 98 -5.51 8.79 4.85
CA THR A 98 -6.51 9.64 5.52
C THR A 98 -6.24 9.78 7.01
N LYS A 99 -6.80 10.80 7.69
CA LYS A 99 -6.65 10.98 9.15
C LYS A 99 -7.16 9.78 9.97
N SER A 100 -8.15 9.05 9.44
CA SER A 100 -8.72 7.84 10.05
C SER A 100 -7.93 6.56 9.77
N SER A 101 -6.83 6.64 9.01
CA SER A 101 -6.01 5.48 8.65
C SER A 101 -5.46 4.75 9.89
N PRO A 102 -5.64 3.43 10.00
CA PRO A 102 -5.07 2.62 11.07
C PRO A 102 -3.54 2.71 11.16
N ALA A 103 -2.83 2.85 10.04
CA ALA A 103 -1.37 2.95 10.02
C ALA A 103 -0.84 4.14 10.83
N ARG A 104 -1.61 5.24 10.90
CA ARG A 104 -1.23 6.40 11.73
C ARG A 104 -1.29 6.08 13.22
N LYS A 105 -2.24 5.23 13.64
CA LYS A 105 -2.35 4.78 15.04
C LYS A 105 -1.20 3.84 15.38
N VAL A 106 -0.94 2.85 14.52
CA VAL A 106 0.18 1.90 14.72
C VAL A 106 1.52 2.63 14.84
N LEU A 107 1.75 3.68 14.04
CA LEU A 107 2.95 4.50 14.14
C LEU A 107 3.10 5.22 15.49
N VAL A 108 1.99 5.64 16.10
CA VAL A 108 1.97 6.26 17.43
C VAL A 108 2.12 5.20 18.51
N ASP A 109 1.42 4.07 18.41
CA ASP A 109 1.46 3.00 19.41
C ASP A 109 2.83 2.30 19.50
N PHE A 110 3.64 2.39 18.44
CA PHE A 110 5.02 1.90 18.42
C PHE A 110 5.99 2.71 19.30
N TRP A 111 5.57 3.87 19.82
CA TRP A 111 6.45 4.85 20.48
C TRP A 111 5.88 5.47 21.75
#